data_AF-A0A4Q2U5Q0-F1
#
_entry.id   AF-A0A4Q2U5Q0-F1
#
_cell.length_a   1.000
_cell.length_b   1.000
_cell.length_c   1.000
_cell.angle_alpha   90.00
_cell.angle_beta   90.00
_cell.angle_gamma   90.00
#
_symmetry.space_group_name_H-M   'P 1'
#
loop_
_entity.id
_entity.type
_entity.pdbx_description
1 polymer ?
#
loop_
_entity_poly.entity_id
_entity_poly.type
_entity_poly.pdbx_seq_one_letter_code
_entity_poly.pdbx_strand_id
1 'polypeptide(L)'
;MPQTRGRIFDDFASLMTNAAGVANGVKREAETAVRSQVERILAGMNVVTREEFEAVRDMAALAREENDELRRRIVALEAGTAAGH
;
A
#
# COMPACT_ATOMS: atom_id res chain seq x y z
N MET A 1 17.59 41.12 48.35
CA MET A 1 17.05 39.85 47.80
C MET A 1 17.44 39.77 46.32
N PRO A 2 18.18 38.74 45.86
CA PRO A 2 18.63 38.65 44.47
C PRO A 2 17.52 38.00 43.62
N GLN A 3 16.57 38.78 43.11
CA GLN A 3 15.39 38.27 42.37
C GLN A 3 15.56 38.27 40.84
N THR A 4 16.59 38.91 40.29
CA THR A 4 16.76 39.08 38.84
C THR A 4 17.34 37.86 38.13
N ARG A 5 18.12 37.03 38.83
CA ARG A 5 18.81 35.91 38.20
C ARG A 5 17.88 34.74 37.89
N GLY A 6 16.83 34.51 38.70
CA GLY A 6 15.87 33.42 38.49
C GLY A 6 14.89 33.63 37.33
N ARG A 7 14.54 34.88 36.99
CA ARG A 7 13.49 35.18 36.00
C ARG A 7 13.91 34.88 34.55
N ILE A 8 15.15 35.17 34.19
CA ILE A 8 15.67 34.89 32.85
C ILE A 8 15.77 33.36 32.60
N PHE A 9 16.14 32.58 33.61
CA PHE A 9 16.16 31.12 33.51
C PHE A 9 14.75 30.53 33.43
N ASP A 10 13.78 31.09 34.15
CA ASP A 10 12.38 30.66 34.11
C ASP A 10 11.72 30.97 32.75
N ASP A 11 11.95 32.17 32.21
CA ASP A 11 11.49 32.55 30.87
C ASP A 11 12.09 31.63 29.80
N PHE A 12 13.38 31.27 29.92
CA PHE A 12 14.03 30.31 29.01
C PHE A 12 13.46 28.89 29.16
N ALA A 13 13.20 28.42 30.38
CA ALA A 13 12.59 27.11 30.61
C ALA A 13 11.16 27.04 30.04
N SER A 14 10.40 28.12 30.18
CA SER A 14 9.06 28.26 29.58
C SER A 14 9.13 28.26 28.05
N LEU A 15 10.05 29.02 27.46
CA LEU A 15 10.28 29.01 26.00
C LEU A 15 10.68 27.63 25.47
N MET A 16 11.58 26.92 26.17
CA MET A 16 11.99 25.57 25.80
C MET A 16 10.83 24.57 25.89
N THR A 17 9.97 24.70 26.90
CA THR A 17 8.77 23.86 27.07
C THR A 17 7.76 24.12 25.96
N ASN A 18 7.51 25.40 25.63
CA ASN A 18 6.64 25.80 24.53
C ASN A 18 7.18 25.33 23.17
N ALA A 19 8.48 25.48 22.94
CA ALA A 19 9.16 25.01 21.72
C ALA A 19 9.09 23.48 21.58
N ALA A 20 9.26 22.73 22.67
CA ALA A 20 9.10 21.28 22.67
C ALA A 20 7.65 20.86 22.33
N GLY A 21 6.64 21.62 22.79
CA GLY A 21 5.25 21.40 22.42
C GLY A 21 4.99 21.61 20.92
N VAL A 22 5.53 22.70 20.36
CA VAL A 22 5.43 23.01 18.92
C VAL A 22 6.16 21.98 18.07
N ALA A 23 7.38 21.57 18.43
CA ALA A 23 8.14 20.56 17.70
C ALA A 23 7.39 19.21 17.62
N ASN A 24 6.74 18.80 18.70
CA ASN A 24 5.91 17.60 18.71
C ASN A 24 4.64 17.74 17.84
N GLY A 25 4.05 18.94 17.78
CA GLY A 25 2.94 19.25 16.87
C GLY A 25 3.36 19.16 15.40
N VAL A 26 4.45 19.84 15.03
CA VAL A 26 5.02 19.84 13.68
C VAL A 26 5.39 18.42 13.24
N LYS A 27 5.95 17.59 14.13
CA LYS A 27 6.25 16.19 13.82
C LYS A 27 5.00 15.41 13.42
N ARG A 28 3.90 15.52 14.18
CA ARG A 28 2.64 14.81 13.88
C ARG A 28 2.01 15.29 12.58
N GLU A 29 2.07 16.58 12.31
CA GLU A 29 1.57 17.17 11.06
C GLU A 29 2.42 16.70 9.86
N ALA A 30 3.74 16.66 10.02
CA ALA A 30 4.64 16.13 9.01
C ALA A 30 4.40 14.64 8.72
N GLU A 31 4.23 13.81 9.76
CA GLU A 31 3.89 12.38 9.59
C GLU A 31 2.57 12.18 8.83
N THR A 32 1.55 12.98 9.17
CA THR A 32 0.25 12.96 8.47
C THR A 32 0.39 13.41 7.01
N ALA A 33 1.13 14.49 6.75
CA ALA A 33 1.35 15.00 5.40
C ALA A 33 2.13 14.01 4.53
N VAL A 34 3.15 13.35 5.09
CA VAL A 34 3.93 12.31 4.41
C VAL A 34 3.04 11.11 4.08
N ARG A 35 2.26 10.60 5.04
CA ARG A 35 1.31 9.50 4.79
C ARG A 35 0.34 9.85 3.66
N SER A 36 -0.26 11.03 3.70
CA SER A 36 -1.19 11.50 2.68
C SER A 36 -0.53 11.63 1.30
N GLN A 37 0.74 12.04 1.24
CA GLN A 37 1.48 12.07 -0.03
C GLN A 37 1.79 10.67 -0.55
N VAL A 38 2.16 9.73 0.32
CA VAL A 38 2.40 8.33 -0.07
C VAL A 38 1.11 7.70 -0.61
N GLU A 39 -0.02 7.90 0.04
CA GLU A 39 -1.34 7.42 -0.42
C GLU A 39 -1.68 8.00 -1.80
N ARG A 40 -1.45 9.30 -2.03
CA ARG A 40 -1.67 9.92 -3.37
C ARG A 40 -0.75 9.37 -4.44
N ILE A 41 0.53 9.15 -4.12
CA ILE A 41 1.50 8.57 -5.07
C ILE A 41 1.08 7.13 -5.40
N LEU A 42 0.74 6.32 -4.41
CA LEU A 42 0.27 4.95 -4.61
C LEU A 42 -1.04 4.88 -5.39
N ALA A 43 -1.95 5.86 -5.22
CA ALA A 43 -3.16 5.97 -6.03
C ALA A 43 -2.89 6.40 -7.48
N GLY A 44 -1.82 7.18 -7.72
CA GLY A 44 -1.40 7.61 -9.05
C GLY A 44 -0.50 6.61 -9.78
N MET A 45 0.17 5.73 -9.04
CA MET A 45 0.80 4.54 -9.58
C MET A 45 -0.31 3.51 -9.78
N ASN A 46 -0.48 2.94 -10.97
CA ASN A 46 -1.48 1.90 -11.24
C ASN A 46 -1.14 0.59 -10.50
N VAL A 47 -1.12 0.60 -9.16
CA VAL A 47 -0.74 -0.52 -8.30
C VAL A 47 -1.94 -1.45 -8.21
N VAL A 48 -1.74 -2.69 -8.64
CA VAL A 48 -2.75 -3.74 -8.52
C VAL A 48 -2.89 -4.09 -7.05
N THR A 49 -4.13 -4.07 -6.54
CA THR A 49 -4.39 -4.48 -5.16
C THR A 49 -4.10 -5.97 -4.98
N ARG A 50 -3.89 -6.39 -3.73
CA ARG A 50 -3.63 -7.80 -3.44
C ARG A 50 -4.84 -8.66 -3.85
N GLU A 51 -6.04 -8.16 -3.62
CA GLU A 51 -7.31 -8.81 -3.93
C GLU A 51 -7.51 -8.98 -5.43
N GLU A 52 -7.26 -7.93 -6.23
CA GLU A 52 -7.33 -8.02 -7.71
C GLU A 52 -6.29 -9.00 -8.25
N PHE A 53 -5.07 -8.98 -7.70
CA PHE A 53 -4.03 -9.92 -8.09
C PHE A 53 -4.43 -11.37 -7.79
N GLU A 54 -4.98 -11.64 -6.60
CA GLU A 54 -5.45 -12.97 -6.23
C GLU A 54 -6.61 -13.43 -7.11
N ALA A 55 -7.58 -12.55 -7.39
CA ALA A 55 -8.70 -12.86 -8.28
C ALA A 55 -8.22 -13.24 -9.70
N VAL A 56 -7.29 -12.47 -10.28
CA VAL A 56 -6.74 -12.77 -11.62
C VAL A 56 -5.89 -14.02 -11.60
N ARG A 57 -5.11 -14.27 -10.54
CA ARG A 57 -4.31 -15.48 -10.38
C ARG A 57 -5.20 -16.73 -10.39
N ASP A 58 -6.28 -16.70 -9.62
CA ASP A 58 -7.18 -17.84 -9.49
C ASP A 58 -7.97 -18.07 -10.78
N MET A 59 -8.42 -16.99 -11.44
CA MET A 59 -9.02 -17.06 -12.79
C MET A 59 -8.04 -17.65 -13.81
N ALA A 60 -6.77 -17.24 -13.79
CA ALA A 60 -5.75 -17.75 -14.70
C ALA A 60 -5.45 -19.24 -14.46
N ALA A 61 -5.50 -19.70 -13.21
CA ALA A 61 -5.36 -21.11 -12.87
C ALA A 61 -6.53 -21.92 -13.45
N LEU A 62 -7.78 -21.51 -13.17
CA LEU A 62 -8.97 -22.17 -13.69
C LEU A 62 -8.99 -22.22 -15.22
N ALA A 63 -8.67 -21.09 -15.88
CA ALA A 63 -8.62 -21.02 -17.33
C ALA A 63 -7.59 -21.99 -17.94
N ARG A 64 -6.45 -22.25 -17.26
CA ARG A 64 -5.47 -23.24 -17.72
C ARG A 64 -6.01 -24.65 -17.60
N GLU A 65 -6.67 -24.98 -16.49
CA GLU A 65 -7.30 -26.29 -16.28
C GLU A 65 -8.37 -26.57 -17.34
N GLU A 66 -9.25 -25.61 -17.58
CA GLU A 66 -10.28 -25.69 -18.63
C GLU A 66 -9.65 -25.81 -20.02
N ASN A 67 -8.56 -25.10 -20.31
CA ASN A 67 -7.87 -25.20 -21.59
C ASN A 67 -7.31 -26.61 -21.83
N ASP A 68 -6.73 -27.22 -20.80
CA ASP A 68 -6.21 -28.59 -20.89
C ASP A 68 -7.32 -29.62 -21.09
N GLU A 69 -8.48 -29.46 -20.44
CA GLU A 69 -9.65 -30.30 -20.69
C GLU A 69 -10.14 -30.16 -22.14
N LEU A 70 -10.30 -28.92 -22.62
CA LEU A 70 -10.73 -28.66 -23.99
C LEU A 70 -9.75 -29.23 -25.02
N ARG A 71 -8.44 -29.11 -24.78
CA ARG A 71 -7.42 -29.73 -25.64
C ARG A 71 -7.58 -31.24 -25.72
N ARG A 72 -7.81 -31.93 -24.59
CA ARG A 72 -8.04 -33.38 -24.59
C ARG A 72 -9.30 -33.75 -25.39
N ARG A 73 -10.37 -32.97 -25.24
CA ARG A 73 -11.60 -33.16 -26.02
C ARG A 73 -11.37 -32.98 -27.52
N ILE A 74 -10.64 -31.95 -27.92
CA ILE A 74 -10.28 -31.70 -29.32
C ILE A 74 -9.51 -32.89 -29.88
N VAL A 75 -8.46 -33.36 -29.20
CA VAL A 75 -7.66 -34.52 -29.64
C VAL A 75 -8.53 -35.78 -29.79
N ALA A 76 -9.45 -36.04 -28.85
CA ALA A 76 -10.34 -37.19 -28.93
C ALA A 76 -11.30 -37.11 -30.14
N LEU A 77 -11.82 -35.91 -30.43
CA LEU A 77 -12.70 -35.68 -31.59
C LEU A 77 -11.92 -35.77 -32.91
N GLU A 78 -10.71 -35.22 -32.97
CA GLU A 78 -9.82 -35.32 -34.14
C GLU A 78 -9.45 -36.78 -34.44
N ALA A 79 -9.18 -37.59 -33.41
CA ALA A 79 -8.94 -39.02 -33.59
C ALA A 79 -10.17 -39.78 -34.09
N GLY A 80 -11.36 -39.46 -33.55
CA GLY A 80 -12.62 -40.09 -34.00
C GLY A 80 -13.00 -39.72 -35.43
N THR A 81 -12.77 -38.48 -35.84
CA THR A 81 -13.04 -38.02 -37.22
C THR A 81 -12.04 -38.61 -38.23
N ALA A 82 -10.78 -38.77 -37.85
CA ALA A 82 -9.76 -39.42 -38.67
C ALA A 82 -10.00 -40.94 -38.84
N ALA A 83 -10.59 -41.62 -37.85
CA ALA A 83 -10.91 -43.05 -37.92
C ALA A 83 -12.20 -43.36 -38.71
N GLY A 84 -13.03 -42.35 -39.01
CA GLY A 84 -14.30 -42.50 -39.72
C GLY A 84 -14.26 -42.18 -41.22
N HIS A 85 -13.09 -41.77 -41.75
CA HIS A 85 -12.81 -41.61 -43.18
C HIS A 85 -11.91 -42.75 -43.67
#